data_AF-A0A926T9L8-F1
#
_entry.id   AF-A0A926T9L8-F1
#
_cell.length_a   1.000
_cell.length_b   1.000
_cell.length_c   1.000
_cell.angle_alpha   90.00
_cell.angle_beta   90.00
_cell.angle_gamma   90.00
#
_symmetry.space_group_name_H-M   'P 1'
#
loop_
_entity.id
_entity.type
_entity.pdbx_description
1 polymer ?
#
loop_
_entity_poly.entity_id
_entity_poly.type
_entity_poly.pdbx_seq_one_letter_code
_entity_poly.pdbx_strand_id
1 'polypeptide(L)'
;MNAIQLKVIPHQTHSGLPYQHLHIEITNDNGIIMLADLKGLKLPPGIDFTQGIVIEGKGPIWLYGYLVHECHPAAWVGCYDPRLGIVVVSTHTHEVSISEVFKVDMPVLGGSECSLSRQFESCLRVKFRFEQVQHSLEAMVNQTARIEKGKHFKIFPTFNKLFIC
;
A
#
# COMPACT_ATOMS: atom_id res chain seq x y z
N MET A 1 11.35 9.54 19.62
CA MET A 1 10.24 8.57 19.65
C MET A 1 9.59 8.61 18.28
N ASN A 2 9.29 7.45 17.68
CA ASN A 2 8.68 7.44 16.35
C ASN A 2 7.23 7.89 16.47
N ALA A 3 6.83 8.90 15.71
CA ALA A 3 5.48 9.48 15.73
C ALA A 3 4.41 8.55 15.15
N ILE A 4 4.85 7.50 14.45
CA ILE A 4 4.03 6.54 13.74
C ILE A 4 4.22 5.18 14.40
N GLN A 5 3.13 4.59 14.86
CA GLN A 5 3.09 3.21 15.34
C GLN A 5 2.28 2.35 14.38
N LEU A 6 2.78 1.13 14.14
CA LEU A 6 2.16 0.15 13.27
C LEU A 6 1.84 -1.09 14.08
N LYS A 7 0.60 -1.58 13.98
CA LYS A 7 0.14 -2.81 14.63
C LYS A 7 -0.39 -3.77 13.57
N VAL A 8 0.01 -5.04 13.65
CA VAL A 8 -0.45 -6.09 12.73
C VAL A 8 -1.38 -7.01 13.48
N ILE A 9 -2.55 -7.27 12.91
CA ILE A 9 -3.57 -8.14 13.49
C ILE A 9 -4.05 -9.11 12.42
N PRO A 10 -3.95 -10.44 12.62
CA PRO A 10 -4.52 -11.41 11.70
C PRO A 10 -6.04 -11.27 11.65
N HIS A 11 -6.61 -11.32 10.44
CA HIS A 11 -8.06 -11.21 10.24
C HIS A 11 -8.53 -11.94 8.97
N GLN A 12 -9.83 -11.91 8.73
CA GLN A 12 -10.43 -12.54 7.55
C GLN A 12 -11.56 -11.70 6.98
N THR A 13 -11.72 -11.77 5.66
CA THR A 13 -12.84 -11.14 4.97
C THR A 13 -14.15 -11.90 5.19
N HIS A 14 -15.29 -11.30 4.84
CA HIS A 14 -16.58 -11.99 4.87
C HIS A 14 -16.64 -13.21 3.93
N SER A 15 -15.82 -13.24 2.88
CA SER A 15 -15.68 -14.41 1.98
C SER A 15 -14.73 -15.48 2.53
N GLY A 16 -14.13 -15.27 3.71
CA GLY A 16 -13.20 -16.21 4.34
C GLY A 16 -11.76 -16.11 3.83
N LEU A 17 -11.44 -15.11 3.00
CA LEU A 17 -10.08 -14.86 2.54
C LEU A 17 -9.24 -14.31 3.71
N PRO A 18 -8.14 -14.98 4.12
CA PRO A 18 -7.29 -14.52 5.21
C PRO A 18 -6.45 -13.31 4.80
N TYR A 19 -6.28 -12.38 5.73
CA TYR A 19 -5.42 -11.21 5.55
C TYR A 19 -4.87 -10.71 6.89
N GLN A 20 -3.89 -9.81 6.83
CA GLN A 20 -3.35 -9.12 7.99
C GLN A 20 -3.75 -7.65 7.96
N HIS A 21 -4.36 -7.18 9.04
CA HIS A 21 -4.74 -5.79 9.24
C HIS A 21 -3.56 -5.01 9.81
N LEU A 22 -3.01 -4.09 9.02
CA LEU A 22 -1.95 -3.16 9.39
C LEU A 22 -2.56 -1.83 9.81
N HIS A 23 -2.70 -1.63 11.12
CA HIS A 23 -3.25 -0.41 11.72
C HIS A 23 -2.16 0.65 11.93
N ILE A 24 -2.43 1.86 11.44
CA ILE A 24 -1.63 3.06 11.59
C ILE A 24 -2.17 3.90 12.75
N GLU A 25 -1.32 4.12 13.75
CA GLU A 25 -1.60 5.00 14.87
C GLU A 25 -0.58 6.15 14.89
N ILE A 26 -1.06 7.40 14.80
CA ILE A 26 -0.24 8.60 14.98
C ILE A 26 -0.29 8.97 16.46
N THR A 27 0.84 8.86 17.16
CA THR A 27 0.89 9.03 18.62
C THR A 27 1.29 10.43 19.07
N ASN A 28 1.58 11.33 18.15
CA ASN A 28 1.90 12.72 18.50
C ASN A 28 0.64 13.49 18.92
N ASP A 29 0.77 14.35 19.93
CA ASP A 29 -0.33 15.14 20.50
C ASP A 29 -1.09 15.98 19.46
N ASN A 30 -0.38 16.48 18.44
CA ASN A 30 -0.97 17.35 17.41
C ASN A 30 -1.57 16.57 16.23
N GLY A 31 -1.40 15.23 16.17
CA GLY A 31 -1.85 14.40 15.05
C GLY A 31 -1.13 14.67 13.72
N ILE A 32 -0.06 15.46 13.74
CA ILE A 32 0.72 15.84 12.57
C ILE A 32 2.00 15.01 12.54
N ILE A 33 2.27 14.44 11.36
CA ILE A 33 3.53 13.76 11.05
C ILE A 33 4.24 14.48 9.90
N MET A 34 5.56 14.44 9.91
CA MET A 34 6.44 15.04 8.93
C MET A 34 7.14 13.95 8.11
N LEU A 35 7.64 14.30 6.93
CA LEU A 35 8.43 13.36 6.10
C LEU A 35 9.66 12.80 6.82
N ALA A 36 10.21 13.56 7.78
CA ALA A 36 11.33 13.10 8.61
C ALA A 36 10.94 11.90 9.49
N ASP A 37 9.68 11.79 9.91
CA ASP A 37 9.17 10.69 10.74
C ASP A 37 9.05 9.38 9.94
N LEU A 38 9.09 9.45 8.61
CA LEU A 38 9.14 8.28 7.74
C LEU A 38 10.53 7.63 7.76
N LYS A 39 11.58 8.41 8.07
CA LYS A 39 12.96 7.91 8.04
C LYS A 39 13.15 6.86 9.14
N GLY A 40 13.37 5.63 8.71
CA GLY A 40 13.56 4.50 9.63
C GLY A 40 12.27 3.90 10.15
N LEU A 41 11.10 4.30 9.63
CA LEU A 41 9.85 3.56 9.83
C LEU A 41 10.03 2.17 9.21
N LYS A 42 9.93 1.12 10.03
CA LYS A 42 9.99 -0.26 9.56
C LYS A 42 8.65 -0.93 9.81
N LEU A 43 8.30 -1.86 8.93
CA LEU A 43 7.18 -2.75 9.18
C LEU A 43 7.40 -3.54 10.47
N PRO A 44 6.32 -3.82 11.25
CA PRO A 44 6.41 -4.70 12.40
C PRO A 44 6.98 -6.07 12.03
N PRO A 45 7.77 -6.70 12.92
CA PRO A 45 8.24 -8.06 12.68
C PRO A 45 7.06 -9.03 12.68
N GLY A 46 7.15 -10.11 11.90
CA GLY A 46 6.14 -11.16 11.86
C GLY A 46 5.01 -10.96 10.87
N ILE A 47 5.14 -10.02 9.92
CA ILE A 47 4.24 -9.94 8.77
C ILE A 47 4.41 -11.16 7.88
N ASP A 48 3.30 -11.83 7.60
CA ASP A 48 3.23 -12.94 6.64
C ASP A 48 2.91 -12.43 5.22
N PHE A 49 3.93 -12.31 4.37
CA PHE A 49 3.75 -11.87 2.97
C PHE A 49 3.04 -12.92 2.09
N THR A 50 2.77 -14.13 2.58
CA THR A 50 1.99 -15.11 1.81
C THR A 50 0.49 -14.79 1.78
N GLN A 51 0.04 -13.84 2.62
CA GLN A 51 -1.35 -13.42 2.75
C GLN A 51 -1.55 -11.97 2.27
N GLY A 52 -2.82 -11.56 2.20
CA GLY A 52 -3.16 -10.16 1.95
C GLY A 52 -2.74 -9.25 3.12
N ILE A 53 -2.36 -8.01 2.83
CA ILE A 53 -2.14 -6.97 3.85
C ILE A 53 -3.08 -5.80 3.59
N VAL A 54 -3.78 -5.37 4.64
CA VAL A 54 -4.76 -4.28 4.58
C VAL A 54 -4.30 -3.15 5.45
N ILE A 55 -4.10 -1.98 4.84
CA ILE A 55 -3.65 -0.78 5.53
C ILE A 55 -4.87 0.02 5.98
N GLU A 56 -4.91 0.35 7.26
CA GLU A 56 -5.99 1.13 7.87
C GLU A 56 -5.42 2.09 8.91
N GLY A 57 -6.11 3.21 9.13
CA GLY A 57 -5.78 4.19 10.15
C GLY A 57 -5.93 5.60 9.63
N LYS A 58 -5.42 6.58 10.37
CA LYS A 58 -5.38 7.98 9.92
C LYS A 58 -3.97 8.32 9.50
N GLY A 59 -3.81 8.86 8.30
CA GLY A 59 -2.51 9.30 7.81
C GLY A 59 -2.59 10.06 6.50
N PRO A 60 -1.54 10.82 6.16
CA PRO A 60 -1.42 11.47 4.88
C PRO A 60 -1.16 10.46 3.75
N ILE A 61 -1.51 10.82 2.53
CA ILE A 61 -1.44 9.96 1.34
C ILE A 61 -0.02 9.40 1.10
N TRP A 62 1.02 10.20 1.37
CA TRP A 62 2.40 9.75 1.20
C TRP A 62 2.79 8.62 2.16
N LEU A 63 2.18 8.53 3.34
CA LEU A 63 2.39 7.42 4.27
C LEU A 63 1.77 6.14 3.72
N TYR A 64 0.55 6.24 3.18
CA TYR A 64 -0.08 5.12 2.48
C TYR A 64 0.76 4.66 1.28
N GLY A 65 1.26 5.59 0.46
CA GLY A 65 2.14 5.26 -0.66
C GLY A 65 3.39 4.51 -0.23
N TYR A 66 4.03 4.93 0.86
CA TYR A 66 5.16 4.23 1.47
C TYR A 66 4.78 2.83 1.95
N LEU A 67 3.71 2.70 2.73
CA LEU A 67 3.31 1.40 3.30
C LEU A 67 2.84 0.43 2.22
N VAL A 68 2.15 0.90 1.18
CA VAL A 68 1.80 0.06 0.02
C VAL A 68 3.06 -0.46 -0.66
N HIS A 69 4.09 0.39 -0.81
CA HIS A 69 5.37 -0.04 -1.36
C HIS A 69 6.08 -1.06 -0.46
N GLU A 70 6.18 -0.83 0.85
CA GLU A 70 6.82 -1.78 1.77
C GLU A 70 6.07 -3.11 1.86
N CYS A 71 4.73 -3.09 1.74
CA CYS A 71 3.89 -4.27 1.75
C CYS A 71 3.74 -4.95 0.37
N HIS A 72 4.33 -4.40 -0.71
CA HIS A 72 4.12 -4.93 -2.05
C HIS A 72 4.52 -6.39 -2.25
N PRO A 73 5.49 -7.00 -1.51
CA PRO A 73 5.78 -8.43 -1.67
C PRO A 73 4.66 -9.35 -1.19
N ALA A 74 3.62 -8.81 -0.56
CA ALA A 74 2.46 -9.57 -0.11
C ALA A 74 1.67 -10.16 -1.29
N ALA A 75 0.88 -11.21 -1.03
CA ALA A 75 -0.03 -11.79 -2.02
C ALA A 75 -0.92 -10.72 -2.67
N TRP A 76 -1.45 -9.81 -1.86
CA TRP A 76 -2.13 -8.59 -2.31
C TRP A 76 -2.10 -7.52 -1.21
N VAL A 77 -2.26 -6.27 -1.62
CA VAL A 77 -2.32 -5.11 -0.72
C VAL A 77 -3.62 -4.37 -0.94
N GLY A 78 -4.31 -4.05 0.16
CA GLY A 78 -5.54 -3.26 0.15
C GLY A 78 -5.48 -2.06 1.09
N CYS A 79 -6.28 -1.05 0.80
CA CYS A 79 -6.52 0.08 1.68
C CYS A 79 -7.95 0.01 2.20
N TYR A 80 -8.14 0.15 3.51
CA TYR A 80 -9.48 0.20 4.09
C TYR A 80 -10.08 1.60 3.93
N ASP A 81 -11.27 1.67 3.33
CA ASP A 81 -12.14 2.85 3.30
C ASP A 81 -13.42 2.54 4.11
N PRO A 82 -13.74 3.29 5.19
CA PRO A 82 -14.93 3.04 6.01
C PRO A 82 -16.27 3.02 5.26
N ARG A 83 -16.35 3.63 4.07
CA ARG A 83 -17.55 3.69 3.23
C ARG A 83 -17.68 2.48 2.31
N LEU A 84 -16.56 1.88 1.92
CA LEU A 84 -16.51 0.81 0.92
C LEU A 84 -16.13 -0.55 1.51
N GLY A 85 -15.15 -0.60 2.40
CA GLY A 85 -14.45 -1.79 2.85
C GLY A 85 -12.99 -1.77 2.40
N ILE A 86 -12.40 -2.94 2.18
CA ILE A 86 -11.04 -3.06 1.68
C ILE A 86 -11.05 -2.88 0.17
N VAL A 87 -10.33 -1.88 -0.33
CA VAL A 87 -10.11 -1.69 -1.77
C VAL A 87 -8.74 -2.23 -2.13
N VAL A 88 -8.66 -3.19 -3.04
CA VAL A 88 -7.40 -3.79 -3.48
C VAL A 88 -6.64 -2.83 -4.41
N VAL A 89 -5.39 -2.53 -4.06
CA VAL A 89 -4.53 -1.58 -4.80
C VAL A 89 -3.34 -2.24 -5.49
N SER A 90 -2.91 -3.42 -5.03
CA SER A 90 -1.85 -4.23 -5.65
C SER A 90 -2.12 -5.71 -5.42
N THR A 91 -1.74 -6.56 -6.37
CA THR A 91 -1.88 -8.02 -6.27
C THR A 91 -0.80 -8.74 -7.05
N HIS A 92 -0.29 -9.84 -6.50
CA HIS A 92 0.60 -10.79 -7.16
C HIS A 92 -0.06 -12.16 -7.35
N THR A 93 -1.34 -12.30 -7.01
CA THR A 93 -2.12 -13.54 -7.17
C THR A 93 -3.23 -13.36 -8.18
N HIS A 94 -3.72 -14.48 -8.72
CA HIS A 94 -4.89 -14.51 -9.59
C HIS A 94 -6.22 -14.63 -8.82
N GLU A 95 -6.14 -14.84 -7.50
CA GLU A 95 -7.31 -15.01 -6.64
C GLU A 95 -8.04 -13.69 -6.35
N VAL A 96 -7.30 -12.57 -6.39
CA VAL A 96 -7.79 -11.24 -6.06
C VAL A 96 -7.41 -10.27 -7.17
N SER A 97 -8.37 -9.45 -7.60
CA SER A 97 -8.16 -8.46 -8.65
C SER A 97 -7.93 -7.06 -8.09
N ILE A 98 -7.11 -6.25 -8.78
CA ILE A 98 -7.00 -4.81 -8.51
C ILE A 98 -8.39 -4.19 -8.65
N SER A 99 -8.73 -3.21 -7.78
CA SER A 99 -10.04 -2.54 -7.69
C SER A 99 -11.20 -3.38 -7.14
N GLU A 100 -10.95 -4.64 -6.77
CA GLU A 100 -11.91 -5.44 -6.03
C GLU A 100 -12.14 -4.86 -4.62
N VAL A 101 -13.37 -5.00 -4.11
CA VAL A 101 -13.77 -4.48 -2.81
C VAL A 101 -14.28 -5.59 -1.90
N PHE A 102 -13.58 -5.85 -0.80
CA PHE A 102 -14.01 -6.81 0.21
C PHE A 102 -14.74 -6.13 1.37
N LYS A 103 -15.90 -6.68 1.75
CA LYS A 103 -16.60 -6.32 2.98
C LYS A 103 -15.96 -7.06 4.16
N VAL A 104 -15.71 -6.32 5.23
CA VAL A 104 -15.08 -6.81 6.46
C VAL A 104 -15.69 -6.13 7.67
N ASP A 105 -15.71 -6.86 8.78
CA ASP A 105 -15.90 -6.27 10.10
C ASP A 105 -14.54 -5.83 10.63
N MET A 106 -14.46 -4.65 11.25
CA MET A 106 -13.18 -4.16 11.75
C MET A 106 -12.71 -5.00 12.94
N PRO A 107 -11.41 -5.34 13.02
CA PRO A 107 -10.88 -6.00 14.21
C PRO A 107 -11.03 -5.06 15.41
N VAL A 108 -11.52 -5.58 16.53
CA VAL A 108 -11.60 -4.80 17.77
C VAL A 108 -10.19 -4.55 18.27
N LEU A 109 -9.69 -3.33 18.02
CA LEU A 109 -8.46 -2.84 18.62
C LEU A 109 -8.72 -2.73 20.13
N GLY A 110 -8.14 -3.61 20.93
CA GLY A 110 -8.40 -3.69 22.38
C GLY A 110 -8.34 -2.33 23.06
N GLY A 111 -9.52 -1.77 23.36
CA GLY A 111 -9.75 -0.46 23.94
C GLY A 111 -11.23 -0.12 23.84
N SER A 112 -11.88 0.03 24.99
CA SER A 112 -13.28 0.37 25.22
C SER A 112 -13.94 1.28 24.16
N GLU A 113 -15.21 0.98 23.86
CA GLU A 113 -16.18 1.86 23.17
C GLU A 113 -15.95 3.35 23.48
N CYS A 114 -15.48 4.15 22.52
CA CYS A 114 -15.74 5.60 22.51
C CYS A 114 -15.48 6.28 21.16
N SER A 115 -16.55 6.87 20.60
CA SER A 115 -16.59 7.97 19.62
C SER A 115 -16.43 7.66 18.12
N LEU A 116 -17.46 6.99 17.58
CA LEU A 116 -17.89 7.04 16.18
C LEU A 116 -18.24 8.46 15.64
N SER A 117 -17.88 9.55 16.33
CA SER A 117 -18.37 10.91 16.03
C SER A 117 -17.30 11.93 15.58
N ARG A 118 -16.03 11.54 15.43
CA ARG A 118 -14.95 12.46 14.94
C ARG A 118 -14.26 12.01 13.65
N GLN A 119 -14.89 11.16 12.85
CA GLN A 119 -14.33 10.65 11.58
C GLN A 119 -14.74 11.45 10.33
N PHE A 120 -15.51 12.53 10.46
CA PHE A 120 -16.26 13.08 9.32
C PHE A 120 -15.64 14.21 8.48
N GLU A 121 -14.49 14.79 8.81
CA GLU A 121 -14.11 16.11 8.23
C GLU A 121 -12.81 16.17 7.39
N SER A 122 -12.25 15.08 6.83
CA SER A 122 -11.02 15.23 6.00
C SER A 122 -10.91 14.41 4.70
N CYS A 123 -11.93 13.63 4.30
CA CYS A 123 -11.83 12.81 3.09
C CYS A 123 -12.30 13.51 1.79
N LEU A 124 -12.78 14.76 1.88
CA LEU A 124 -13.24 15.51 0.72
C LEU A 124 -12.11 16.39 0.18
N ARG A 125 -11.40 15.87 -0.82
CA ARG A 125 -10.93 16.57 -2.04
C ARG A 125 -9.56 16.07 -2.49
N VAL A 126 -9.50 14.84 -3.00
CA VAL A 126 -8.49 14.52 -4.01
C VAL A 126 -9.16 13.78 -5.16
N LYS A 127 -9.58 14.55 -6.16
CA LYS A 127 -10.00 14.05 -7.47
C LYS A 127 -8.71 13.65 -8.20
N PHE A 128 -8.19 12.45 -7.97
CA PHE A 128 -7.03 11.95 -8.70
C PHE A 128 -7.44 11.58 -10.12
N ARG A 129 -7.00 12.39 -11.09
CA ARG A 129 -7.08 12.11 -12.52
C ARG A 129 -5.92 11.19 -12.87
N PHE A 130 -6.20 9.89 -12.97
CA PHE A 130 -5.25 8.81 -13.20
C PHE A 130 -4.73 8.72 -14.66
N GLU A 131 -4.75 9.81 -15.42
CA GLU A 131 -4.43 9.81 -16.87
C GLU A 131 -2.95 10.11 -17.19
N GLN A 132 -2.12 10.50 -16.22
CA GLN A 132 -0.82 11.09 -16.52
C GLN A 132 0.40 10.18 -16.24
N VAL A 133 0.20 9.00 -15.63
CA VAL A 133 1.30 8.06 -15.34
C VAL A 133 1.48 7.02 -16.45
N GLN A 134 0.44 6.77 -17.26
CA GLN A 134 0.51 5.77 -18.34
C GLN A 134 1.30 6.26 -19.57
N HIS A 135 1.26 7.57 -19.86
CA HIS A 135 2.02 8.16 -20.97
C HIS A 135 3.55 8.14 -20.77
N SER A 136 4.03 8.10 -19.53
CA SER A 136 5.46 8.06 -19.24
C SER A 136 6.07 6.66 -19.42
N LEU A 137 5.28 5.60 -19.24
CA LEU A 137 5.71 4.21 -19.47
C LEU A 137 5.70 3.86 -20.96
N GLU A 138 4.70 4.31 -21.73
CA GLU A 138 4.67 4.09 -23.19
C GLU A 138 5.77 4.88 -23.93
N ALA A 139 6.20 6.03 -23.41
CA ALA A 139 7.31 6.80 -23.96
C ALA A 139 8.68 6.12 -23.76
N MET A 140 8.88 5.39 -22.65
CA MET A 140 10.13 4.68 -22.38
C MET A 140 10.26 3.39 -23.21
N VAL A 141 9.17 2.64 -23.43
CA VAL A 141 9.20 1.41 -24.25
C VAL A 141 9.51 1.72 -25.72
N ASN A 142 9.01 2.85 -26.26
CA ASN A 142 9.23 3.23 -27.65
C ASN A 142 10.63 3.81 -27.94
N GLN A 143 11.36 4.30 -26.93
CA GLN A 143 12.75 4.75 -27.13
C GLN A 143 13.72 3.57 -27.25
N THR A 144 13.48 2.46 -26.57
CA THR A 144 14.33 1.26 -26.65
C THR A 144 14.27 0.61 -28.04
N ALA A 145 13.10 0.59 -28.68
CA ALA A 145 12.91 -0.01 -30.01
C ALA A 145 13.57 0.77 -31.18
N ARG A 146 13.95 2.04 -30.99
CA ARG A 146 14.57 2.86 -32.04
C ARG A 146 16.10 2.76 -32.08
N ILE A 147 16.73 2.32 -30.98
CA ILE A 147 18.19 2.26 -30.86
C ILE A 147 18.73 0.92 -31.44
N GLU A 148 17.91 -0.13 -31.48
CA GLU A 148 18.34 -1.47 -31.93
C GLU A 148 18.54 -1.62 -33.46
N LYS A 149 18.06 -0.69 -34.29
CA LYS A 149 18.21 -0.79 -35.76
C LYS A 149 19.56 -0.34 -36.31
N GLY A 150 20.52 0.08 -35.47
CA GLY A 150 21.64 0.89 -35.94
C GLY A 150 23.06 0.43 -35.63
N LYS A 151 23.33 -0.55 -34.76
CA LYS A 151 24.72 -0.86 -34.35
C LYS A 151 24.98 -2.34 -34.13
N HIS A 152 25.82 -2.89 -35.00
CA HIS A 152 26.51 -4.17 -34.82
C HIS A 152 27.46 -4.03 -33.62
N PHE A 153 27.10 -4.57 -32.45
CA PHE A 153 28.01 -4.62 -31.31
C PHE A 153 27.93 -5.96 -30.60
N LYS A 154 29.12 -6.51 -30.31
CA LYS A 154 29.36 -7.85 -29.76
C LYS A 154 28.68 -8.02 -28.40
N ILE A 155 28.01 -9.16 -28.25
CA ILE A 155 27.36 -9.61 -27.02
C ILE A 155 28.44 -9.92 -25.97
N PHE A 156 28.41 -9.23 -24.82
CA PHE A 156 28.97 -9.70 -23.56
C PHE A 156 27.81 -9.82 -22.56
N PRO A 157 27.53 -11.01 -22.00
CA PRO A 157 26.39 -11.20 -21.11
C PRO A 157 26.85 -11.03 -19.66
N THR A 158 26.53 -9.91 -19.02
CA THR A 158 26.32 -9.90 -17.56
C THR A 158 25.68 -8.59 -17.14
N PHE A 159 24.38 -8.61 -16.84
CA PHE A 159 23.79 -7.84 -15.75
C PHE A 159 22.37 -8.38 -15.54
N ASN A 160 22.31 -9.53 -14.87
CA ASN A 160 21.09 -10.07 -14.30
C ASN A 160 21.23 -9.96 -12.78
N LYS A 161 20.69 -8.88 -12.20
CA LYS A 161 20.30 -8.69 -10.79
C LYS A 161 20.07 -7.19 -10.53
N LEU A 162 19.10 -6.92 -9.64
CA LEU A 162 18.46 -5.63 -9.31
C LEU A 162 17.42 -5.25 -10.37
N PHE A 163 16.12 -5.39 -10.17
CA PHE A 163 15.33 -5.07 -8.98
C PHE A 163 14.23 -6.11 -8.78
N ILE A 164 14.41 -6.97 -7.79
CA ILE A 164 13.34 -7.60 -7.03
C ILE A 164 13.79 -7.39 -5.58
N CYS A 165 13.19 -6.40 -4.94
CA CYS A 165 13.16 -6.26 -3.48
C CYS A 165 11.69 -6.18 -3.15
#